data_AF-A0A8J8MIQ3-F1
#
_entry.id   AF-A0A8J8MIQ3-F1
#
_cell.length_a   1.000
_cell.length_b   1.000
_cell.length_c   1.000
_cell.angle_alpha   90.00
_cell.angle_beta   90.00
_cell.angle_gamma   90.00
#
_symmetry.space_group_name_H-M   'P 1'
#
loop_
_entity.id
_entity.type
_entity.pdbx_description
1 polymer ?
#
loop_
_entity_poly.entity_id
_entity_poly.type
_entity_poly.pdbx_seq_one_letter_code
_entity_poly.pdbx_strand_id
1 'polypeptide(L)'
;MRQIILDFYHYIDSADFDGLRQVMAEEAKVKLPNTRELFDSREAYIAFSKDYPGRWYANVERIVEAEREVIAVTEITNHEISFYVTAFFVIQDDQIIEMTEYWGDNGEAPQWRRDKGYCTKY
;
A
#
# COMPACT_ATOMS: atom_id res chain seq x y z
N MET A 1 -0.51 -16.22 -3.92
CA MET A 1 -1.06 -14.85 -3.85
C MET A 1 -0.44 -14.04 -2.72
N ARG A 2 -0.45 -14.50 -1.46
CA ARG A 2 0.26 -13.82 -0.35
C ARG A 2 1.70 -13.43 -0.66
N GLN A 3 2.49 -14.35 -1.24
CA GLN A 3 3.90 -14.08 -1.54
C GLN A 3 4.08 -12.92 -2.53
N ILE A 4 3.22 -12.81 -3.55
CA ILE A 4 3.23 -11.70 -4.52
C ILE A 4 3.09 -10.36 -3.80
N ILE A 5 2.23 -10.30 -2.78
CA ILE A 5 2.01 -9.07 -1.99
C ILE A 5 3.20 -8.78 -1.07
N LEU A 6 3.82 -9.80 -0.49
CA LEU A 6 5.05 -9.63 0.29
C LEU A 6 6.20 -9.14 -0.58
N ASP A 7 6.34 -9.67 -1.79
CA ASP A 7 7.36 -9.25 -2.76
C ASP A 7 7.10 -7.83 -3.24
N PHE A 8 5.83 -7.48 -3.55
CA PHE A 8 5.42 -6.11 -3.87
C PHE A 8 5.87 -5.13 -2.79
N TYR A 9 5.52 -5.38 -1.52
CA TYR A 9 5.91 -4.49 -0.43
C TYR A 9 7.41 -4.56 -0.12
N HIS A 10 8.10 -5.66 -0.42
CA HIS A 10 9.56 -5.71 -0.33
C HIS A 10 10.23 -4.77 -1.34
N TYR A 11 9.71 -4.67 -2.56
CA TYR A 11 10.22 -3.72 -3.57
C TYR A 11 9.96 -2.27 -3.16
N ILE A 12 8.78 -1.97 -2.60
CA ILE A 12 8.50 -0.64 -2.01
C ILE A 12 9.43 -0.37 -0.82
N ASP A 13 9.54 -1.32 0.12
CA ASP A 13 10.35 -1.18 1.33
C ASP A 13 11.83 -1.07 1.02
N SER A 14 12.35 -1.63 -0.08
CA SER A 14 13.76 -1.51 -0.46
C SER A 14 14.05 -0.36 -1.43
N ALA A 15 13.01 0.37 -1.86
CA ALA A 15 13.05 1.34 -2.95
C ALA A 15 13.56 0.77 -4.30
N ASP A 16 13.43 -0.56 -4.50
CA ASP A 16 13.64 -1.23 -5.78
C ASP A 16 12.37 -1.21 -6.62
N PHE A 17 11.99 -0.03 -7.09
CA PHE A 17 10.76 0.14 -7.87
C PHE A 17 10.80 -0.57 -9.23
N ASP A 18 11.99 -0.86 -9.77
CA ASP A 18 12.09 -1.62 -11.02
C ASP A 18 11.72 -3.09 -10.82
N GLY A 19 11.95 -3.63 -9.61
CA GLY A 19 11.52 -4.96 -9.19
C GLY A 19 10.01 -5.17 -9.23
N LEU A 20 9.19 -4.10 -9.14
CA LEU A 20 7.73 -4.19 -9.24
C LEU A 20 7.24 -4.84 -10.55
N ARG A 21 8.03 -4.82 -11.63
CA ARG A 21 7.70 -5.52 -12.89
C ARG A 21 7.61 -7.04 -12.76
N GLN A 22 8.22 -7.62 -11.72
CA GLN A 22 8.16 -9.06 -11.45
C GLN A 22 6.78 -9.47 -10.93
N VAL A 23 6.06 -8.57 -10.27
CA VAL A 23 4.79 -8.86 -9.59
C VAL A 23 3.60 -8.13 -10.19
N MET A 24 3.80 -7.11 -11.02
CA MET A 24 2.73 -6.37 -11.69
C MET A 24 2.64 -6.71 -13.19
N ALA A 25 1.42 -6.96 -13.65
CA ALA A 25 1.13 -7.08 -15.08
C ALA A 25 1.43 -5.74 -15.80
N GLU A 26 1.74 -5.80 -17.09
CA GLU A 26 2.10 -4.59 -17.87
C GLU A 26 0.98 -3.54 -17.86
N GLU A 27 -0.25 -4.01 -18.03
CA GLU A 27 -1.50 -3.21 -18.04
C GLU A 27 -2.12 -3.05 -16.64
N ALA A 28 -1.35 -3.30 -15.57
CA ALA A 28 -1.87 -3.22 -14.22
C ALA A 28 -2.38 -1.81 -13.90
N LYS A 29 -3.58 -1.72 -13.32
CA LYS A 29 -4.20 -0.45 -12.96
C LYS A 29 -4.08 -0.18 -11.48
N VAL A 30 -3.72 1.04 -11.10
CA VAL A 30 -3.65 1.45 -9.69
C VAL A 30 -4.58 2.64 -9.45
N LYS A 31 -5.46 2.52 -8.45
CA LYS A 31 -6.41 3.56 -8.05
C LYS A 31 -6.00 4.14 -6.70
N LEU A 32 -5.99 5.46 -6.60
CA LEU A 32 -5.86 6.20 -5.34
C LEU A 32 -7.14 6.99 -5.08
N PRO A 33 -8.16 6.42 -4.42
CA PRO A 33 -9.46 7.08 -4.25
C PRO A 33 -9.42 8.33 -3.39
N ASN A 34 -8.45 8.46 -2.46
CA ASN A 34 -8.27 9.64 -1.61
C ASN A 34 -8.16 10.94 -2.42
N THR A 35 -7.55 10.86 -3.61
CA THR A 35 -7.31 11.99 -4.53
C THR A 35 -7.98 11.82 -5.89
N ARG A 36 -8.68 10.70 -6.11
CA ARG A 36 -9.38 10.33 -7.36
C ARG A 36 -8.44 10.12 -8.55
N GLU A 37 -7.29 9.51 -8.30
CA GLU A 37 -6.28 9.24 -9.33
C GLU A 37 -6.36 7.79 -9.83
N LEU A 38 -5.98 7.60 -11.10
CA LEU A 38 -5.83 6.32 -11.76
C LEU A 38 -4.50 6.30 -12.52
N PHE A 39 -3.63 5.37 -12.18
CA PHE A 39 -2.49 4.98 -13.01
C PHE A 39 -2.95 3.84 -13.92
N ASP A 40 -2.90 4.05 -15.24
CA ASP A 40 -3.46 3.12 -16.23
C ASP A 40 -2.41 2.13 -16.78
N SER A 41 -1.24 2.04 -16.15
CA SER A 41 -0.21 1.03 -16.46
C SER A 41 0.77 0.87 -15.29
N ARG A 42 1.49 -0.25 -15.23
CA ARG A 42 2.54 -0.43 -14.21
C ARG A 42 3.66 0.59 -14.35
N GLU A 43 4.03 0.98 -15.57
CA GLU A 43 5.14 1.91 -15.79
C GLU A 43 4.80 3.31 -15.27
N ALA A 44 3.54 3.74 -15.37
CA ALA A 44 3.09 4.98 -14.76
C ALA A 44 3.20 4.95 -13.23
N TYR A 45 2.80 3.84 -12.59
CA TYR A 45 2.92 3.67 -11.14
C TYR A 45 4.39 3.58 -10.68
N ILE A 46 5.25 2.88 -11.43
CA ILE A 46 6.70 2.78 -11.15
C ILE A 46 7.36 4.16 -11.29
N ALA A 47 7.05 4.92 -12.34
CA ALA A 47 7.58 6.27 -12.52
C ALA A 47 7.14 7.20 -11.39
N PHE A 48 5.85 7.17 -11.03
CA PHE A 48 5.33 7.87 -9.86
C PHE A 48 6.09 7.50 -8.57
N SER A 49 6.29 6.21 -8.33
CA SER A 49 6.99 5.72 -7.13
C SER A 49 8.44 6.20 -7.06
N LYS A 50 9.14 6.28 -8.21
CA LYS A 50 10.50 6.81 -8.33
C LYS A 50 10.59 8.32 -8.13
N ASP A 51 9.61 9.05 -8.65
CA ASP A 51 9.54 10.51 -8.54
C ASP A 51 9.03 10.96 -7.16
N TYR A 52 8.43 10.05 -6.37
CA TYR A 52 7.91 10.37 -5.05
C TYR A 52 9.04 10.82 -4.11
N PRO A 53 8.96 12.01 -3.51
CA PRO A 53 10.08 12.55 -2.73
C PRO A 53 10.40 11.75 -1.47
N GLY A 54 11.70 11.59 -1.21
CA GLY A 54 12.22 11.03 0.03
C GLY A 54 12.30 9.50 0.03
N ARG A 55 12.51 8.93 1.22
CA ARG A 55 12.63 7.49 1.42
C ARG A 55 11.51 7.01 2.33
N TRP A 56 10.77 6.01 1.86
CA TRP A 56 9.61 5.45 2.53
C TRP A 56 9.79 3.97 2.75
N TYR A 57 9.48 3.49 3.94
CA TYR A 57 9.58 2.10 4.38
C TYR A 57 8.19 1.50 4.47
N ALA A 58 8.09 0.19 4.25
CA ALA A 58 6.83 -0.53 4.29
C ALA A 58 6.89 -1.68 5.31
N ASN A 59 5.95 -1.68 6.24
CA ASN A 59 5.80 -2.73 7.24
C ASN A 59 4.40 -3.36 7.11
N VAL A 60 4.34 -4.58 6.57
CA VAL A 60 3.07 -5.29 6.34
C VAL A 60 2.53 -5.82 7.65
N GLU A 61 1.42 -5.27 8.14
CA GLU A 61 0.80 -5.70 9.39
C GLU A 61 -0.14 -6.89 9.19
N ARG A 62 -0.88 -6.89 8.09
CA ARG A 62 -1.93 -7.88 7.86
C ARG A 62 -2.08 -8.17 6.37
N ILE A 63 -2.26 -9.46 6.05
CA ILE A 63 -2.70 -9.91 4.73
C ILE A 63 -3.89 -10.85 4.92
N VAL A 64 -4.94 -10.65 4.13
CA VAL A 64 -6.13 -11.51 4.02
C VAL A 64 -6.29 -11.92 2.56
N GLU A 65 -6.37 -13.23 2.29
CA GLU A 65 -6.61 -13.76 0.94
C GLU A 65 -8.09 -14.14 0.78
N ALA A 66 -8.70 -13.72 -0.33
CA ALA A 66 -10.10 -13.95 -0.67
C ALA A 66 -10.25 -14.29 -2.16
N GLU A 67 -10.28 -15.59 -2.49
CA GLU A 67 -10.37 -16.10 -3.86
C GLU A 67 -9.30 -15.54 -4.82
N ARG A 68 -9.62 -14.49 -5.58
CA ARG A 68 -8.70 -13.80 -6.53
C ARG A 68 -8.26 -12.42 -6.03
N GLU A 69 -8.74 -12.01 -4.87
CA GLU A 69 -8.38 -10.77 -4.23
C GLU A 69 -7.49 -11.03 -3.02
N VAL A 70 -6.55 -10.11 -2.79
CA VAL A 70 -5.78 -10.04 -1.56
C VAL A 70 -5.96 -8.65 -0.96
N ILE A 71 -6.11 -8.59 0.35
CA ILE A 71 -6.20 -7.33 1.09
C ILE A 71 -4.98 -7.25 1.98
N ALA A 72 -4.24 -6.15 1.90
CA ALA A 72 -3.15 -5.87 2.81
C ALA A 72 -3.41 -4.60 3.62
N VAL A 73 -3.00 -4.62 4.88
CA VAL A 73 -2.81 -3.41 5.69
C VAL A 73 -1.32 -3.28 5.94
N THR A 74 -0.77 -2.15 5.52
CA THR A 74 0.67 -1.87 5.56
C THR A 74 0.89 -0.49 6.14
N GLU A 75 1.79 -0.39 7.11
CA GLU A 75 2.33 0.90 7.54
C GLU A 75 3.34 1.40 6.50
N ILE A 76 3.16 2.62 6.00
CA ILE A 76 4.11 3.31 5.13
C ILE A 76 4.63 4.54 5.87
N THR A 77 5.95 4.64 6.04
CA THR A 77 6.56 5.68 6.90
C THR A 77 7.89 6.18 6.36
N ASN A 78 8.22 7.44 6.61
CA ASN A 78 9.57 7.99 6.40
C ASN A 78 10.31 8.27 7.73
N HIS A 79 9.81 7.70 8.84
CA HIS A 79 10.21 7.93 10.24
C HIS A 79 9.80 9.28 10.85
N GLU A 80 9.34 10.26 10.06
CA GLU A 80 8.79 11.52 10.54
C GLU A 80 7.26 11.53 10.51
N ILE A 81 6.69 10.98 9.43
CA ILE A 81 5.27 10.79 9.22
C ILE A 81 4.99 9.34 8.80
N SER A 82 3.82 8.84 9.17
CA SER A 82 3.39 7.45 8.93
C SER A 82 1.92 7.42 8.50
N PHE A 83 1.59 6.45 7.66
CA PHE A 83 0.25 6.19 7.17
C PHE A 83 -0.05 4.70 7.26
N TYR A 84 -1.31 4.38 7.51
CA TYR A 84 -1.84 3.05 7.27
C TYR A 84 -2.48 3.00 5.89
N VAL A 85 -1.95 2.13 5.04
CA VAL A 85 -2.46 1.87 3.70
C VAL A 85 -3.24 0.56 3.72
N THR A 86 -4.53 0.62 3.41
CA THR A 86 -5.34 -0.56 3.11
C THR A 86 -5.43 -0.71 1.61
N ALA A 87 -4.84 -1.77 1.07
CA ALA A 87 -4.78 -2.02 -0.36
C ALA A 87 -5.53 -3.31 -0.73
N PHE A 88 -6.38 -3.23 -1.75
CA PHE A 88 -7.03 -4.37 -2.40
C PHE A 88 -6.28 -4.67 -3.68
N PHE A 89 -5.90 -5.93 -3.88
CA PHE A 89 -5.16 -6.42 -5.03
C PHE A 89 -5.98 -7.48 -5.74
N VAL A 90 -6.16 -7.34 -7.05
CA VAL A 90 -6.69 -8.41 -7.90
C VAL A 90 -5.51 -9.10 -8.58
N ILE A 91 -5.42 -10.42 -8.41
CA ILE A 91 -4.31 -11.22 -8.94
C ILE A 91 -4.82 -12.16 -10.04
N GLN A 92 -4.12 -12.19 -11.16
CA GLN A 92 -4.34 -13.12 -12.26
C GLN A 92 -2.99 -13.57 -12.82
N ASP A 93 -2.85 -14.87 -13.13
CA ASP A 93 -1.64 -15.45 -13.73
C ASP A 93 -0.35 -15.09 -12.95
N ASP A 94 -0.44 -15.15 -11.61
CA ASP A 94 0.62 -14.79 -10.66
C ASP A 94 1.12 -13.33 -10.74
N GLN A 95 0.30 -12.43 -11.28
CA GLN A 95 0.57 -10.99 -11.34
C GLN A 95 -0.59 -10.16 -10.81
N ILE A 96 -0.26 -9.00 -10.23
CA ILE A 96 -1.22 -7.96 -9.85
C ILE A 96 -1.72 -7.30 -11.15
N ILE A 97 -3.02 -7.37 -11.40
CA ILE A 97 -3.68 -6.72 -12.55
C ILE A 97 -4.45 -5.46 -12.15
N GLU A 98 -4.88 -5.37 -10.89
CA GLU A 98 -5.51 -4.17 -10.34
C GLU A 98 -5.10 -4.00 -8.88
N MET A 99 -4.89 -2.75 -8.47
CA MET A 99 -4.66 -2.36 -7.09
C MET A 99 -5.48 -1.12 -6.75
N THR A 100 -6.10 -1.10 -5.58
CA THR A 100 -6.76 0.10 -5.03
C THR A 100 -6.25 0.36 -3.63
N GLU A 101 -5.65 1.53 -3.41
CA GLU A 101 -5.04 1.90 -2.13
C GLU A 101 -5.85 3.00 -1.41
N TYR A 102 -6.19 2.77 -0.16
CA TYR A 102 -6.79 3.75 0.73
C TYR A 102 -5.79 4.15 1.81
N TRP A 103 -5.52 5.44 1.90
CA TRP A 103 -4.52 6.01 2.81
C TRP A 103 -5.20 6.67 4.01
N GLY A 104 -4.77 6.32 5.22
CA GLY A 104 -5.19 6.96 6.46
C GLY A 104 -4.00 7.37 7.30
N ASP A 105 -4.08 8.56 7.92
CA ASP A 105 -3.02 9.08 8.79
C ASP A 105 -2.79 8.14 9.98
N ASN A 106 -1.53 7.80 10.26
CA ASN A 106 -1.13 7.18 11.51
C ASN A 106 -0.88 8.27 12.55
N GLY A 107 -1.87 8.50 13.43
CA GLY A 107 -1.83 9.61 14.37
C GLY A 107 -2.50 9.31 15.70
N GLU A 108 -2.37 10.26 16.61
CA GLU A 108 -2.94 10.18 17.95
C GLU A 108 -4.46 10.29 17.94
N ALA A 109 -5.12 9.53 18.82
CA ALA A 109 -6.55 9.71 19.06
C ALA A 109 -6.86 11.16 19.49
N PRO A 110 -8.04 11.72 19.17
CA PRO A 110 -8.40 13.05 19.66
C PRO A 110 -8.42 13.13 21.19
N GLN A 111 -7.90 14.23 21.76
CA GLN A 111 -7.71 14.42 23.20
C GLN A 111 -9.00 14.15 24.01
N TRP A 112 -10.14 14.65 23.55
CA TRP A 112 -11.41 14.50 24.26
C TRP A 112 -11.86 13.03 24.41
N ARG A 113 -11.42 12.12 23.53
CA ARG A 113 -11.70 10.68 23.64
C ARG A 113 -10.84 10.04 24.74
N ARG A 114 -9.59 10.50 24.86
CA ARG A 114 -8.66 10.09 25.92
C ARG A 114 -9.12 10.61 27.29
N ASP A 115 -9.47 11.89 27.39
CA ASP A 115 -9.88 12.51 28.66
C ASP A 115 -11.15 11.85 29.24
N LYS A 116 -12.04 11.38 28.37
CA LYS A 116 -13.27 10.66 28.77
C LYS A 116 -13.05 9.18 29.04
N GLY A 117 -11.85 8.64 28.84
CA GLY A 117 -11.56 7.22 29.01
C GLY A 117 -12.26 6.30 28.00
N TYR A 118 -12.64 6.82 26.82
CA TYR A 118 -13.31 6.03 25.79
C TYR A 118 -12.38 5.11 25.01
N CYS A 119 -11.07 5.38 25.04
CA CYS A 119 -10.09 4.56 24.35
C CYS A 119 -8.77 4.46 25.13
N THR A 120 -8.06 3.38 24.86
CA THR A 120 -6.66 3.15 25.22
C THR A 120 -5.86 2.93 23.93
N LYS A 121 -4.54 3.11 23.99
CA LYS A 121 -3.67 2.63 22.91
C LYS A 121 -3.61 1.10 22.95
N TYR A 122 -3.49 0.47 21.78
CA TYR A 122 -3.25 -0.97 21.63
C TYR A 122 -1.89 -1.22 20.98
#